data_AF-A0A395JXD0-F1
#
_entry.id   AF-A0A395JXD0-F1
#
_cell.length_a   1.000
_cell.length_b   1.000
_cell.length_c   1.000
_cell.angle_alpha   90.00
_cell.angle_beta   90.00
_cell.angle_gamma   90.00
#
_symmetry.space_group_name_H-M   'P 1'
#
loop_
_entity.id
_entity.type
_entity.pdbx_description
1 polymer ?
#
loop_
_entity_poly.entity_id
_entity_poly.type
_entity_poly.pdbx_seq_one_letter_code
_entity_poly.pdbx_strand_id
1 'polypeptide(L)'
;MEKLGILFISIPFLLGGIASIYYLINYNILEITETKLIIRTLIGFKKRTINLSEILSYNEIEKENAKFKGEIGHMKWKDLTLFGENFKYKISSSSYENYPQLRSALIKGKKRNIKSENEWQRKNSLYYGIGFLIFGIIISIWFGIISKDLNEKLLTIAFSSFFIIYGVYLIRKNTKAYR
;
A
#
# COMPACT_ATOMS: atom_id res chain seq x y z
N MET A 1 14.43 35.88 -13.23
CA MET A 1 13.46 35.29 -12.26
C MET A 1 12.31 34.58 -12.96
N GLU A 2 11.66 35.17 -13.97
CA GLU A 2 10.57 34.51 -14.74
C GLU A 2 10.91 33.11 -15.28
N LYS A 3 12.06 32.93 -15.93
CA LYS A 3 12.47 31.62 -16.48
C LYS A 3 12.62 30.53 -15.41
N LEU A 4 13.01 30.91 -14.19
CA LEU A 4 13.13 29.98 -13.07
C LEU A 4 11.75 29.57 -12.52
N GLY A 5 10.80 30.52 -12.48
CA GLY A 5 9.41 30.26 -12.10
C GLY A 5 8.69 29.35 -13.09
N ILE A 6 8.91 29.54 -14.40
CA ILE A 6 8.34 28.67 -15.44
C ILE A 6 8.88 27.24 -15.31
N LEU A 7 10.19 27.06 -15.07
CA LEU A 7 10.79 25.74 -14.82
C LEU A 7 10.22 25.08 -13.55
N PHE A 8 10.08 25.84 -12.47
CA PHE A 8 9.56 25.33 -11.19
C PHE A 8 8.11 24.86 -11.27
N ILE A 9 7.29 25.47 -12.14
CA ILE A 9 5.91 25.04 -12.40
C ILE A 9 5.88 23.88 -13.40
N SER A 10 6.59 24.01 -14.52
CA SER A 10 6.52 23.02 -15.61
C SER A 10 7.09 21.66 -15.24
N ILE A 11 8.11 21.57 -14.37
CA ILE A 11 8.70 20.29 -13.95
C ILE A 11 7.69 19.42 -13.19
N PRO A 12 7.00 19.89 -12.13
CA PRO A 12 5.93 19.14 -11.47
C PRO A 12 4.82 18.69 -12.41
N PHE A 13 4.37 19.56 -13.33
CA PHE A 13 3.34 19.19 -14.31
C PHE A 13 3.83 18.13 -15.30
N LEU A 14 5.07 18.23 -15.77
CA LEU A 14 5.70 17.22 -16.63
C LEU A 14 5.83 15.87 -15.90
N LEU A 15 6.33 15.88 -14.66
CA LEU A 15 6.46 14.69 -13.84
C LEU A 15 5.09 14.07 -13.54
N GLY A 16 4.09 14.90 -13.24
CA GLY A 16 2.70 14.48 -13.06
C GLY A 16 2.14 13.84 -14.32
N GLY A 17 2.35 14.45 -15.49
CA GLY A 17 1.93 13.91 -16.79
C GLY A 17 2.58 12.58 -17.12
N ILE A 18 3.90 12.45 -16.91
CA ILE A 18 4.64 11.19 -17.10
C ILE A 18 4.09 10.11 -16.16
N ALA A 19 3.85 10.44 -14.88
CA ALA A 19 3.27 9.52 -13.92
C ALA A 19 1.86 9.05 -14.35
N SER A 20 0.99 9.97 -14.79
CA SER A 20 -0.35 9.65 -15.27
C SER A 20 -0.32 8.72 -16.49
N ILE A 21 0.52 9.00 -17.48
CA ILE A 21 0.71 8.15 -18.67
C ILE A 21 1.23 6.78 -18.26
N TYR A 22 2.21 6.72 -17.35
CA TYR A 22 2.74 5.48 -16.83
C TYR A 22 1.64 4.63 -16.17
N TYR A 23 0.79 5.22 -15.33
CA TYR A 23 -0.33 4.50 -14.72
C TYR A 23 -1.33 3.96 -15.75
N LEU A 24 -1.65 4.76 -16.77
CA LEU A 24 -2.61 4.39 -17.81
C LEU A 24 -2.11 3.21 -18.67
N ILE A 25 -0.85 3.25 -19.11
CA ILE A 25 -0.23 2.17 -19.90
C ILE A 25 -0.09 0.88 -19.09
N ASN A 26 0.13 1.01 -17.77
CA ASN A 26 0.27 -0.14 -16.88
C ASN A 26 -1.06 -0.71 -16.37
N TYR A 27 -2.19 -0.05 -16.64
CA TYR A 27 -3.50 -0.60 -16.35
C TYR A 27 -3.70 -1.94 -17.08
N ASN A 28 -4.27 -2.90 -16.36
CA ASN A 28 -4.46 -4.25 -16.86
C ASN A 28 -5.95 -4.52 -17.05
N ILE A 29 -6.32 -5.12 -18.18
CA ILE A 29 -7.65 -5.65 -18.42
C ILE A 29 -7.62 -7.14 -18.05
N LEU A 30 -8.60 -7.56 -17.23
CA LEU A 30 -8.73 -8.94 -16.79
C LEU A 30 -9.86 -9.63 -17.55
N GLU A 31 -9.52 -10.71 -18.25
CA GLU A 31 -10.46 -11.56 -18.97
C GLU A 31 -10.45 -12.93 -18.30
N ILE A 32 -11.60 -13.35 -17.77
CA ILE A 32 -11.77 -14.67 -17.15
C ILE A 32 -12.54 -15.56 -18.12
N THR A 33 -11.93 -16.68 -18.47
CA THR A 33 -12.55 -17.79 -19.20
C THR A 33 -12.82 -18.93 -18.23
N GLU A 34 -13.43 -20.02 -18.70
CA GLU A 34 -13.71 -21.20 -17.86
C GLU A 34 -12.47 -21.80 -17.20
N THR A 35 -11.30 -21.70 -17.85
CA THR A 35 -10.06 -22.35 -17.39
C THR A 35 -8.91 -21.40 -17.11
N LYS A 36 -9.00 -20.14 -17.58
CA LYS A 36 -7.86 -19.22 -17.57
C LYS A 36 -8.26 -17.81 -17.16
N LEU A 37 -7.36 -17.17 -16.41
CA LEU A 37 -7.31 -15.72 -16.26
C LEU A 37 -6.28 -15.17 -17.26
N ILE A 38 -6.73 -14.32 -18.17
CA ILE A 38 -5.91 -13.64 -19.18
C ILE A 38 -5.78 -12.17 -18.76
N ILE A 39 -4.53 -11.70 -18.69
CA ILE A 39 -4.19 -10.34 -18.31
C ILE A 39 -3.69 -9.62 -19.56
N ARG A 40 -4.39 -8.57 -19.97
CA ARG A 40 -4.07 -7.76 -21.15
C ARG A 40 -3.70 -6.35 -20.77
N THR A 41 -2.96 -5.66 -21.63
CA THR A 41 -2.84 -4.20 -21.58
C THR A 41 -4.16 -3.55 -21.97
N LEU A 42 -4.27 -2.24 -21.72
CA LEU A 42 -5.38 -1.43 -22.21
C LEU A 42 -5.51 -1.45 -23.76
N ILE A 43 -4.41 -1.65 -24.48
CA ILE A 43 -4.37 -1.74 -25.96
C ILE A 43 -4.63 -3.20 -26.44
N GLY A 44 -4.93 -4.13 -25.53
CA GLY A 44 -5.32 -5.50 -25.86
C GLY A 44 -4.17 -6.52 -25.96
N PHE A 45 -2.92 -6.08 -25.84
CA PHE A 45 -1.75 -6.98 -25.84
C PHE A 45 -1.77 -7.90 -24.62
N LYS A 46 -1.59 -9.19 -24.87
CA LYS A 46 -1.55 -10.21 -23.83
C LYS A 46 -0.24 -10.11 -23.03
N LYS A 47 -0.34 -9.73 -21.75
CA LYS A 47 0.79 -9.65 -20.81
C LYS A 47 1.08 -11.00 -20.15
N ARG A 48 0.03 -11.69 -19.70
CA ARG A 48 0.16 -12.93 -18.92
C ARG A 48 -1.10 -13.79 -19.03
N THR A 49 -0.95 -15.09 -18.87
CA THR A 49 -2.06 -16.03 -18.64
C THR A 49 -1.75 -16.87 -17.42
N ILE A 50 -2.79 -17.14 -16.64
CA ILE A 50 -2.75 -17.99 -15.45
C ILE A 50 -3.86 -19.02 -15.62
N ASN A 51 -3.54 -20.32 -15.57
CA ASN A 51 -4.59 -21.32 -15.53
C ASN A 51 -5.26 -21.29 -14.14
N LEU A 52 -6.59 -21.32 -14.08
CA LEU A 52 -7.33 -21.26 -12.81
C LEU A 52 -7.01 -22.48 -11.91
N SER A 53 -6.62 -23.60 -12.50
CA SER A 53 -6.12 -24.78 -11.78
C SER A 53 -4.82 -24.50 -11.01
N GLU A 54 -3.94 -23.65 -11.54
CA GLU A 54 -2.64 -23.29 -10.92
C GLU A 54 -2.79 -22.35 -9.72
N ILE A 55 -3.96 -21.73 -9.54
CA ILE A 55 -4.25 -20.96 -8.32
C ILE A 55 -4.43 -21.96 -7.18
N LEU A 56 -3.49 -22.00 -6.24
CA LEU A 56 -3.51 -22.90 -5.09
C LEU A 56 -4.29 -22.30 -3.92
N SER A 57 -4.06 -21.01 -3.67
CA SER A 57 -4.68 -20.29 -2.55
C SER A 57 -4.83 -18.81 -2.87
N TYR A 58 -5.59 -18.11 -2.03
CA TYR A 58 -5.74 -16.66 -2.13
C TYR A 58 -5.69 -16.02 -0.75
N ASN A 59 -5.39 -14.72 -0.70
CA ASN A 59 -5.69 -13.90 0.46
C ASN A 59 -6.52 -12.69 0.03
N GLU A 60 -7.24 -12.09 0.96
CA GLU A 60 -7.97 -10.84 0.71
C GLU A 60 -7.77 -9.90 1.89
N ILE A 61 -7.13 -8.77 1.61
CA ILE A 61 -6.78 -7.77 2.62
C ILE A 61 -7.65 -6.54 2.41
N GLU A 62 -8.48 -6.23 3.39
CA GLU A 62 -9.21 -4.96 3.43
C GLU A 62 -8.29 -3.85 3.96
N LYS A 63 -8.36 -2.70 3.30
CA LYS A 63 -7.58 -1.50 3.59
C LYS A 63 -8.50 -0.30 3.64
N GLU A 64 -8.12 0.66 4.47
CA GLU A 64 -8.77 1.95 4.60
C GLU A 64 -7.68 3.03 4.72
N ASN A 65 -7.92 4.20 4.14
CA ASN A 65 -7.03 5.35 4.26
C ASN A 65 -7.41 6.29 5.40
N ALA A 66 -8.59 6.11 5.97
CA ALA A 66 -9.20 6.96 6.98
C ALA A 66 -9.99 6.08 7.95
N LYS A 67 -9.99 6.44 9.24
CA LYS A 67 -10.65 5.63 10.28
C LYS A 67 -12.14 5.93 10.35
N PHE A 68 -12.53 7.16 10.03
CA PHE A 68 -13.90 7.61 10.14
C PHE A 68 -14.51 7.81 8.75
N LYS A 69 -15.72 7.28 8.54
CA LYS A 69 -16.43 7.36 7.24
C LYS A 69 -16.71 8.79 6.77
N GLY A 70 -16.74 9.76 7.69
CA GLY A 70 -17.00 11.18 7.39
C GLY A 70 -15.74 11.97 7.01
N GLU A 71 -14.55 11.38 7.05
CA GLU A 71 -13.31 12.07 6.66
C GLU A 71 -13.26 12.25 5.13
N ILE A 72 -12.82 13.44 4.70
CA ILE A 72 -12.67 13.75 3.27
C ILE A 72 -11.70 12.76 2.65
N GLY A 73 -12.13 12.10 1.59
CA GLY A 73 -11.35 11.09 0.90
C GLY A 73 -11.38 9.71 1.54
N HIS A 74 -12.22 9.45 2.55
CA HIS A 74 -12.37 8.10 3.13
C HIS A 74 -12.74 7.07 2.04
N MET A 75 -11.88 6.06 1.91
CA MET A 75 -11.99 5.01 0.93
C MET A 75 -11.61 3.68 1.56
N LYS A 76 -12.45 2.67 1.32
CA LYS A 76 -12.17 1.28 1.66
C LYS A 76 -12.00 0.48 0.39
N TRP A 77 -11.00 -0.37 0.37
CA TRP A 77 -10.76 -1.26 -0.77
C TRP A 77 -10.19 -2.59 -0.30
N LYS A 78 -10.27 -3.59 -1.17
CA LYS A 78 -9.79 -4.95 -0.92
C LYS A 78 -8.73 -5.30 -1.93
N ASP A 79 -7.60 -5.79 -1.45
CA ASP A 79 -6.56 -6.39 -2.28
C ASP A 79 -6.70 -7.91 -2.23
N LEU A 80 -7.19 -8.51 -3.32
CA LEU A 80 -7.16 -9.95 -3.55
C LEU A 80 -5.79 -10.33 -4.09
N THR A 81 -5.10 -11.25 -3.41
CA THR A 81 -3.86 -11.83 -3.94
C THR A 81 -4.06 -13.31 -4.22
N LEU A 82 -3.80 -13.73 -5.46
CA LEU A 82 -3.77 -15.12 -5.90
C LEU A 82 -2.35 -15.67 -5.79
N PHE A 83 -2.23 -16.90 -5.29
CA PHE A 83 -0.96 -17.60 -5.13
C PHE A 83 -1.01 -18.93 -5.89
N GLY A 84 -0.04 -19.14 -6.78
CA GLY A 84 0.33 -20.45 -7.30
C GLY A 84 1.75 -20.81 -6.89
N GLU A 85 2.26 -21.93 -7.38
CA GLU A 85 3.62 -22.39 -7.06
C GLU A 85 4.68 -21.37 -7.50
N ASN A 86 4.54 -20.87 -8.73
CA ASN A 86 5.52 -19.98 -9.36
C ASN A 86 4.95 -18.60 -9.68
N PHE A 87 3.84 -18.22 -9.03
CA PHE A 87 3.27 -16.89 -9.24
C PHE A 87 2.55 -16.31 -8.04
N LYS A 88 2.53 -14.99 -8.04
CA LYS A 88 1.69 -14.15 -7.21
C LYS A 88 1.06 -13.09 -8.09
N TYR A 89 -0.26 -12.93 -7.99
CA TYR A 89 -0.98 -11.89 -8.74
C TYR A 89 -1.94 -11.14 -7.82
N LYS A 90 -1.92 -9.81 -7.86
CA LYS A 90 -2.74 -8.96 -7.00
C LYS A 90 -3.77 -8.20 -7.83
N ILE A 91 -5.00 -8.18 -7.35
CA ILE A 91 -6.15 -7.45 -7.90
C ILE A 91 -6.70 -6.56 -6.80
N SER A 92 -6.90 -5.29 -7.07
CA SER A 92 -7.47 -4.35 -6.11
C SER A 92 -8.91 -4.01 -6.49
N SER A 93 -9.82 -3.98 -5.52
CA SER A 93 -11.22 -3.63 -5.74
C SER A 93 -11.41 -2.17 -6.16
N SER A 94 -10.42 -1.31 -5.93
CA SER A 94 -10.41 0.06 -6.41
C SER A 94 -10.11 0.20 -7.90
N SER A 95 -9.58 -0.87 -8.53
CA SER A 95 -9.20 -0.86 -9.94
C SER A 95 -10.30 -1.40 -10.87
N TYR A 96 -11.28 -2.13 -10.33
CA TYR A 96 -12.30 -2.83 -11.11
C TYR A 96 -13.67 -2.71 -10.44
N GLU A 97 -14.64 -2.10 -11.12
CA GLU A 97 -16.01 -1.94 -10.61
C GLU A 97 -16.70 -3.30 -10.38
N ASN A 98 -16.45 -4.26 -11.27
CA ASN A 98 -16.96 -5.63 -11.19
C ASN A 98 -16.09 -6.56 -10.30
N TYR A 99 -15.39 -6.00 -9.32
CA TYR A 99 -14.55 -6.76 -8.40
C TYR A 99 -15.28 -7.94 -7.71
N PRO A 100 -16.54 -7.81 -7.23
CA PRO A 100 -17.24 -8.93 -6.60
C PRO A 100 -17.38 -10.15 -7.53
N GLN A 101 -17.68 -9.92 -8.80
CA GLN A 101 -17.81 -10.96 -9.83
C GLN A 101 -16.44 -11.60 -10.13
N LEU A 102 -15.41 -10.77 -10.34
CA LEU A 102 -14.03 -11.22 -10.54
C LEU A 102 -13.55 -12.09 -9.38
N ARG A 103 -13.74 -11.60 -8.15
CA ARG A 103 -13.38 -12.31 -6.92
C ARG A 103 -14.06 -13.67 -6.87
N SER A 104 -15.38 -13.73 -7.01
CA SER A 104 -16.15 -14.97 -6.94
C SER A 104 -15.66 -16.02 -7.94
N ALA A 105 -15.40 -15.60 -9.19
CA ALA A 105 -14.89 -16.47 -10.24
C ALA A 105 -13.48 -17.01 -9.94
N LEU A 106 -12.58 -16.17 -9.43
CA LEU A 106 -11.17 -16.53 -9.22
C LEU A 106 -10.92 -17.39 -7.98
N ILE A 107 -11.73 -17.24 -6.93
CA ILE A 107 -11.50 -17.93 -5.65
C ILE A 107 -12.34 -19.20 -5.49
N LYS A 108 -13.22 -19.52 -6.44
CA LYS A 108 -14.14 -20.66 -6.35
C LYS A 108 -13.37 -21.96 -6.08
N GLY A 109 -13.69 -22.61 -4.95
CA GLY A 109 -13.04 -23.86 -4.53
C GLY A 109 -11.59 -23.71 -4.07
N LYS A 110 -11.06 -22.49 -3.92
CA LYS A 110 -9.68 -22.23 -3.47
C LYS A 110 -9.62 -21.97 -1.97
N LYS A 111 -8.52 -22.35 -1.33
CA LYS A 111 -8.33 -22.15 0.11
C LYS A 111 -7.84 -20.74 0.40
N ARG A 112 -8.42 -20.09 1.41
CA ARG A 112 -7.94 -18.80 1.92
C ARG A 112 -6.66 -19.00 2.74
N ASN A 113 -5.64 -18.20 2.47
CA ASN A 113 -4.33 -18.27 3.09
C ASN A 113 -4.23 -17.26 4.25
N ILE A 114 -4.75 -17.68 5.40
CA ILE A 114 -4.75 -16.86 6.63
C ILE A 114 -3.33 -16.52 7.11
N LYS A 115 -2.37 -17.45 6.93
CA LYS A 115 -0.96 -17.21 7.29
C LYS A 115 -0.41 -15.99 6.55
N SER A 116 -0.73 -15.85 5.26
CA SER A 116 -0.31 -14.70 4.45
C SER A 116 -0.97 -13.40 4.90
N GLU A 117 -2.23 -13.43 5.35
CA GLU A 117 -2.92 -12.24 5.87
C GLU A 117 -2.30 -11.76 7.18
N ASN A 118 -2.05 -12.70 8.09
CA ASN A 118 -1.37 -12.41 9.36
C ASN A 118 0.03 -11.86 9.13
N GLU A 119 0.78 -12.43 8.17
CA GLU A 119 2.10 -11.92 7.80
C GLU A 119 2.04 -10.52 7.19
N TRP A 120 1.01 -10.23 6.39
CA TRP A 120 0.80 -8.88 5.84
C TRP A 120 0.52 -7.87 6.96
N GLN A 121 -0.41 -8.17 7.86
CA GLN A 121 -0.73 -7.30 9.00
C GLN A 121 0.51 -7.07 9.87
N ARG A 122 1.30 -8.11 10.09
CA ARG A 122 2.57 -8.04 10.80
C ARG A 122 3.55 -7.12 10.08
N LYS A 123 3.83 -7.32 8.80
CA LYS A 123 4.74 -6.46 8.02
C LYS A 123 4.27 -5.00 8.02
N ASN A 124 2.98 -4.77 7.86
CA ASN A 124 2.40 -3.43 7.89
C ASN A 124 2.63 -2.73 9.25
N SER A 125 2.40 -3.44 10.36
CA SER A 125 2.70 -2.95 11.71
C SER A 125 4.19 -2.63 11.91
N LEU A 126 5.08 -3.45 11.34
CA LEU A 126 6.53 -3.17 11.37
C LEU A 126 6.87 -1.88 10.62
N TYR A 127 6.31 -1.68 9.43
CA TYR A 127 6.54 -0.46 8.64
C TYR A 127 6.04 0.78 9.36
N TYR A 128 4.88 0.73 10.02
CA TYR A 128 4.43 1.81 10.89
C TYR A 128 5.41 2.06 12.04
N GLY A 129 5.90 1.01 12.69
CA GLY A 129 6.90 1.14 13.76
C GLY A 129 8.18 1.84 13.32
N ILE A 130 8.71 1.45 12.14
CA ILE A 130 9.89 2.10 11.53
C ILE A 130 9.57 3.55 11.15
N GLY A 131 8.40 3.81 10.55
CA GLY A 131 7.95 5.15 10.19
C GLY A 131 7.87 6.09 11.40
N PHE A 132 7.29 5.62 12.51
CA PHE A 132 7.22 6.37 13.76
C PHE A 132 8.60 6.65 14.37
N LEU A 133 9.55 5.69 14.29
CA LEU A 133 10.92 5.93 14.71
C LEU A 133 11.59 7.04 13.90
N ILE A 134 11.55 6.93 12.56
CA ILE A 134 12.15 7.92 11.66
C ILE A 134 11.53 9.30 11.89
N PHE A 135 10.20 9.36 11.97
CA PHE A 135 9.48 10.61 12.21
C PHE A 135 9.84 11.24 13.55
N GLY A 136 9.92 10.43 14.62
CA GLY A 136 10.35 10.89 15.94
C GLY A 136 11.77 11.49 15.92
N ILE A 137 12.72 10.83 15.26
CA ILE A 137 14.10 11.33 15.11
C ILE A 137 14.14 12.64 14.31
N ILE A 138 13.40 12.72 13.21
CA ILE A 138 13.33 13.95 12.39
C ILE A 138 12.80 15.11 13.23
N ILE A 139 11.72 14.89 14.00
CA ILE A 139 11.19 15.92 14.92
C ILE A 139 12.22 16.32 15.96
N SER A 140 12.91 15.37 16.60
CA SER A 140 13.94 15.67 17.60
C SER A 140 15.04 16.58 17.04
N ILE A 141 15.52 16.29 15.83
CA ILE A 141 16.58 17.07 15.19
C ILE A 141 16.06 18.44 14.77
N TRP A 142 14.93 18.49 14.06
CA TRP A 142 14.40 19.73 13.51
C TRP A 142 14.02 20.71 14.62
N PHE A 143 13.14 20.30 15.53
CA PHE A 143 12.67 21.19 16.60
C PHE A 143 13.73 21.39 17.69
N GLY A 144 14.64 20.43 17.90
CA GLY A 144 15.77 20.58 18.83
C GLY A 144 16.75 21.69 18.41
N ILE A 145 16.93 21.89 17.09
CA ILE A 145 17.78 22.97 16.55
C ILE A 145 17.04 24.33 16.55
N ILE A 146 15.73 24.34 16.29
CA ILE A 146 14.95 25.58 16.18
C ILE A 146 14.53 26.16 17.53
N SER A 147 14.27 25.31 18.52
CA SER A 147 13.75 25.73 19.82
C SER A 147 14.77 26.60 20.58
N LYS A 148 14.33 27.80 20.96
CA LYS A 148 15.16 28.76 21.70
C LYS A 148 14.86 28.71 23.20
N ASP A 149 13.61 28.41 23.56
CA ASP A 149 13.16 28.35 24.95
C ASP A 149 13.29 26.93 25.55
N LEU A 150 13.45 26.86 26.87
CA LEU A 150 13.54 25.60 27.61
C LEU A 150 12.21 24.82 27.54
N ASN A 151 11.06 25.51 27.57
CA ASN A 151 9.77 24.84 27.49
C ASN A 151 9.53 24.19 26.12
N GLU A 152 9.93 24.87 25.05
CA GLU A 152 9.87 24.35 23.68
C GLU A 152 10.76 23.12 23.51
N LYS A 153 11.96 23.14 24.11
CA LYS A 153 12.88 21.98 24.13
C LYS A 153 12.28 20.80 24.87
N LEU A 154 11.70 21.02 26.06
CA LEU A 154 11.04 19.97 26.83
C LEU A 154 9.83 19.37 26.08
N LEU A 155 9.02 20.22 25.45
CA LEU A 155 7.89 19.79 24.62
C LEU A 155 8.36 18.93 23.44
N THR A 156 9.44 19.35 22.77
CA THR A 156 10.05 18.61 21.66
C THR A 156 10.54 17.23 22.09
N ILE A 157 11.22 17.15 23.25
CA ILE A 157 11.71 15.89 23.81
C ILE A 157 10.53 14.97 24.14
N ALA A 158 9.49 15.48 24.79
CA ALA A 158 8.31 14.69 25.13
C ALA A 158 7.59 14.15 23.88
N PHE A 159 7.36 15.01 22.89
CA PHE A 159 6.65 14.66 21.67
C PHE A 159 7.43 13.68 20.79
N SER A 160 8.74 13.88 20.64
CA SER A 160 9.58 12.93 19.90
C SER A 160 9.73 11.59 20.62
N SER A 161 9.88 11.61 21.95
CA SER A 161 9.96 10.40 22.77
C SER A 161 8.69 9.57 22.67
N PHE A 162 7.50 10.19 22.61
CA PHE A 162 6.24 9.48 22.37
C PHE A 162 6.28 8.66 21.06
N PHE A 163 6.67 9.28 19.94
CA PHE A 163 6.75 8.58 18.65
C PHE A 163 7.82 7.49 18.65
N ILE A 164 8.98 7.75 19.27
CA ILE A 164 10.06 6.77 19.35
C ILE A 164 9.62 5.56 20.18
N ILE A 165 9.06 5.78 21.37
CA ILE A 165 8.57 4.71 22.26
C ILE A 165 7.48 3.90 21.57
N TYR A 166 6.53 4.56 20.91
CA TYR A 166 5.47 3.88 20.17
C TYR A 166 6.01 3.07 18.99
N GLY A 167 6.99 3.62 18.25
CA GLY A 167 7.69 2.92 17.17
C GLY A 167 8.40 1.66 17.67
N VAL A 168 9.18 1.77 18.76
CA VAL A 168 9.83 0.62 19.43
C VAL A 168 8.80 -0.42 19.89
N TYR A 169 7.68 0.02 20.46
CA TYR A 169 6.61 -0.88 20.89
C TYR A 169 6.05 -1.69 19.72
N LEU A 170 5.73 -1.06 18.58
CA LEU A 170 5.23 -1.75 17.39
C LEU A 170 6.23 -2.77 16.83
N ILE A 171 7.52 -2.41 16.81
CA ILE A 171 8.60 -3.30 16.38
C ILE A 171 8.72 -4.50 17.33
N ARG A 172 8.73 -4.27 18.66
CA ARG A 172 8.82 -5.36 19.65
C ARG A 172 7.61 -6.28 19.65
N LYS A 173 6.40 -5.73 19.47
CA LYS A 173 5.16 -6.49 19.31
C LYS A 173 5.27 -7.44 18.11
N ASN A 174 5.95 -7.01 17.05
CA ASN A 174 6.22 -7.82 15.87
C ASN A 174 7.09 -9.05 16.17
N THR A 175 8.18 -8.85 16.93
CA THR A 175 9.16 -9.90 17.25
C THR A 175 8.60 -10.97 18.19
N LYS A 176 7.74 -10.59 19.14
CA LYS A 176 7.13 -11.53 20.09
C LYS A 176 6.18 -12.54 19.44
N ALA A 177 5.60 -12.22 18.29
CA ALA A 177 4.74 -13.15 17.55
C ALA A 177 5.49 -14.30 16.85
N TYR A 178 6.82 -14.38 17.01
CA TYR A 178 7.71 -15.33 16.33
C TYR A 178 8.54 -16.21 17.29
N ARG A 179 8.27 -16.14 18.59
CA ARG A 179 8.66 -17.16 19.58
C ARG A 179 7.43 -17.98 19.92
#